data_AF-A0A4C1XLK2-F1
#
_entry.id   AF-A0A4C1XLK2-F1
#
_cell.length_a   1.000
_cell.length_b   1.000
_cell.length_c   1.000
_cell.angle_alpha   90.00
_cell.angle_beta   90.00
_cell.angle_gamma   90.00
#
_symmetry.space_group_name_H-M   'P 1'
#
loop_
_entity.id
_entity.type
_entity.pdbx_description
1 polymer ?
#
loop_
_entity_poly.entity_id
_entity_poly.type
_entity_poly.pdbx_seq_one_letter_code
_entity_poly.pdbx_strand_id
1 'polypeptide(L)'
;MTHEEFSFYKSLPSRTTAEEIFKLINDHMNKSDIEWNKCVGLSSDGARAMSGIRTGLYPRVKAVAPECVWTHCSIHREALAAKKMPLPLTETLQEWVKFKNSRIFSALCQEMGSYHEHLLLHCEVRWLSRGNVLKRLIELKTEVAVFLEENPPTARDVIFELKDRFRDIN
;
A
#
# COMPACT_ATOMS: atom_id res chain seq x y z
N MET A 1 20.77 13.74 0.39
CA MET A 1 19.97 13.32 -0.79
C MET A 1 20.05 11.81 -0.85
N THR A 2 18.93 11.12 -0.72
CA THR A 2 18.87 9.65 -0.84
C THR A 2 18.61 9.31 -2.30
N HIS A 3 19.42 8.43 -2.89
CA HIS A 3 19.24 7.95 -4.26
C HIS A 3 18.58 6.57 -4.21
N GLU A 4 17.51 6.40 -4.96
CA GLU A 4 16.80 5.13 -5.10
C GLU A 4 17.01 4.60 -6.51
N GLU A 5 17.56 3.39 -6.61
CA GLU A 5 17.85 2.75 -7.89
C GLU A 5 17.32 1.32 -7.90
N PHE A 6 16.67 0.95 -9.00
CA PHE A 6 16.28 -0.43 -9.23
C PHE A 6 17.51 -1.25 -9.64
N SER A 7 17.81 -2.29 -8.87
CA SER A 7 19.05 -3.06 -9.08
C SER A 7 18.87 -4.27 -9.99
N PHE A 8 17.91 -5.17 -9.72
CA PHE A 8 17.64 -6.33 -10.57
C PHE A 8 16.28 -6.99 -10.30
N TYR A 9 15.83 -7.80 -11.26
CA TYR A 9 14.71 -8.73 -11.13
C TYR A 9 15.10 -10.09 -11.70
N LYS A 10 14.84 -11.15 -10.93
CA LYS A 10 15.07 -12.54 -11.35
C LYS A 10 13.93 -13.44 -10.91
N SER A 11 13.56 -14.35 -11.78
CA SER A 11 12.67 -15.46 -11.42
C SER A 11 13.41 -16.48 -10.57
N LEU A 12 12.71 -17.07 -9.60
CA LEU A 12 13.18 -18.19 -8.79
C LEU A 12 12.64 -19.49 -9.42
N PRO A 13 13.47 -20.30 -10.11
CA PRO A 13 12.99 -21.39 -10.97
C PRO A 13 12.51 -22.63 -10.20
N SER A 14 12.88 -22.77 -8.92
CA SER A 14 12.58 -23.95 -8.11
C SER A 14 11.80 -23.59 -6.84
N ARG A 15 12.46 -23.54 -5.69
CA ARG A 15 11.85 -23.25 -4.39
C ARG A 15 12.23 -21.87 -3.92
N THR A 16 11.28 -21.16 -3.32
CA THR A 16 11.47 -19.87 -2.65
C THR A 16 12.12 -20.05 -1.26
N THR A 17 13.28 -20.70 -1.22
CA THR A 17 14.06 -20.86 0.03
C THR A 17 14.96 -19.64 0.25
N ALA A 18 15.28 -19.37 1.51
CA ALA A 18 16.26 -18.34 1.86
C ALA A 18 17.62 -18.52 1.18
N GLU A 19 18.01 -19.78 0.92
CA GLU A 19 19.29 -20.12 0.33
C GLU A 19 19.38 -19.72 -1.14
N GLU A 20 18.36 -20.09 -1.92
CA GLU A 20 18.27 -19.70 -3.33
C GLU A 20 18.18 -18.18 -3.48
N ILE A 21 17.39 -17.53 -2.61
CA ILE A 21 17.27 -16.07 -2.59
C ILE A 21 18.62 -15.42 -2.26
N PHE A 22 19.31 -15.90 -1.22
CA PHE A 22 20.62 -15.38 -0.83
C PHE A 22 21.64 -15.55 -1.96
N LYS A 23 21.69 -16.72 -2.60
CA LYS A 23 22.59 -17.00 -3.71
C LYS A 23 22.38 -16.02 -4.87
N LEU A 24 21.12 -15.77 -5.26
CA LEU A 24 20.82 -14.82 -6.32
C LEU A 24 21.24 -13.38 -5.98
N ILE A 25 21.03 -12.95 -4.73
CA ILE A 25 21.45 -11.63 -4.26
C ILE A 25 22.98 -11.55 -4.22
N ASN A 26 23.65 -12.56 -3.67
CA ASN A 26 25.11 -12.61 -3.57
C ASN A 26 25.78 -12.60 -4.95
N ASP A 27 25.27 -13.39 -5.90
CA ASP A 27 25.75 -13.39 -7.29
C ASP A 27 25.59 -12.01 -7.93
N HIS A 28 24.52 -11.28 -7.59
CA HIS A 28 24.28 -9.92 -8.08
C HIS A 28 25.21 -8.89 -7.44
N MET A 29 25.38 -8.94 -6.12
CA MET A 29 26.31 -8.09 -5.37
C MET A 29 27.73 -8.23 -5.93
N ASN A 30 28.20 -9.46 -6.12
CA ASN A 30 29.51 -9.74 -6.71
C ASN A 30 29.64 -9.24 -8.15
N LYS A 31 28.61 -9.46 -8.99
CA LYS A 31 28.62 -8.98 -10.39
C LYS A 31 28.59 -7.46 -10.51
N SER A 32 28.00 -6.79 -9.53
CA SER A 32 27.86 -5.34 -9.49
C SER A 32 28.97 -4.66 -8.68
N ASP A 33 29.95 -5.42 -8.20
CA ASP A 33 31.04 -4.95 -7.33
C ASP A 33 30.54 -4.21 -6.07
N ILE A 34 29.43 -4.69 -5.51
CA ILE A 34 28.84 -4.15 -4.28
C ILE A 34 29.31 -4.99 -3.10
N GLU A 35 30.09 -4.38 -2.22
CA GLU A 35 30.58 -5.00 -1.01
C GLU A 35 29.47 -5.17 0.04
N TRP A 36 29.37 -6.35 0.67
CA TRP A 36 28.39 -6.62 1.72
C TRP A 36 28.55 -5.77 2.97
N ASN A 37 29.77 -5.32 3.29
CA ASN A 37 30.04 -4.41 4.43
C ASN A 37 29.29 -3.06 4.32
N LYS A 38 28.90 -2.63 3.12
CA LYS A 38 28.11 -1.42 2.86
C LYS A 38 26.61 -1.67 3.02
N CYS A 39 26.18 -2.92 3.11
CA CYS A 39 24.79 -3.28 3.38
C CYS A 39 24.47 -3.10 4.87
N VAL A 40 23.88 -1.95 5.21
CA VAL A 40 23.47 -1.62 6.60
C VAL A 40 22.01 -1.94 6.89
N GLY A 41 21.23 -2.30 5.88
CA GLY A 41 19.79 -2.52 6.03
C GLY A 41 19.22 -3.52 5.03
N LEU A 42 18.30 -4.35 5.50
CA LEU A 42 17.50 -5.27 4.69
C LEU A 42 16.04 -5.08 5.04
N SER A 43 15.20 -4.83 4.03
CA SER A 43 13.75 -4.79 4.22
C SER A 43 13.04 -5.88 3.42
N SER A 44 12.09 -6.57 4.06
CA SER A 44 11.30 -7.65 3.43
C SER A 44 9.90 -7.76 4.04
N ASP A 45 8.98 -8.46 3.38
CA ASP A 45 7.59 -8.68 3.81
C ASP A 45 7.42 -9.51 5.09
N GLY A 46 8.50 -10.04 5.67
CA GLY A 46 8.44 -10.80 6.91
C GLY A 46 8.01 -12.26 6.74
N ALA A 47 7.85 -12.75 5.50
CA ALA A 47 7.65 -14.17 5.25
C ALA A 47 8.74 -15.02 5.91
N ARG A 48 8.41 -16.25 6.34
CA ARG A 48 9.34 -17.13 7.08
C ARG A 48 10.66 -17.35 6.33
N ALA A 49 10.63 -17.42 5.00
CA ALA A 49 11.82 -17.55 4.16
C ALA A 49 12.73 -16.30 4.21
N MET A 50 12.20 -15.12 4.57
CA MET A 50 12.95 -13.87 4.66
C MET A 50 13.41 -13.59 6.10
N SER A 51 12.49 -13.69 7.06
CA SER A 51 12.66 -13.25 8.45
C SER A 51 12.97 -14.37 9.46
N GLY A 52 12.88 -15.64 9.05
CA GLY A 52 13.08 -16.78 9.94
C GLY A 52 14.46 -16.76 10.60
N ILE A 53 14.51 -16.84 11.93
CA ILE A 53 15.75 -16.66 12.71
C ILE A 53 16.83 -17.72 12.44
N ARG A 54 16.43 -18.93 12.01
CA ARG A 54 17.35 -20.04 11.72
C ARG A 54 17.55 -20.28 10.22
N THR A 55 16.47 -20.21 9.46
CA THR A 55 16.43 -20.65 8.05
C THR A 55 16.03 -19.54 7.09
N GLY A 56 15.83 -18.31 7.58
CA GLY A 56 15.48 -17.16 6.77
C GLY A 56 16.67 -16.54 6.05
N LEU A 57 16.38 -15.61 5.14
CA LEU A 57 17.38 -14.82 4.41
C LEU A 57 18.19 -13.94 5.36
N TYR A 58 17.54 -13.27 6.32
CA TYR A 58 18.20 -12.30 7.18
C TYR A 58 19.41 -12.86 7.94
N PRO A 59 19.34 -14.01 8.63
CA PRO A 59 20.53 -14.60 9.26
C PRO A 59 21.71 -14.84 8.30
N ARG A 60 21.43 -15.18 7.04
CA ARG A 60 22.47 -15.40 6.01
C ARG A 60 23.11 -14.08 5.59
N VAL A 61 22.29 -13.04 5.40
CA VAL A 61 22.78 -11.67 5.13
C VAL A 61 23.59 -11.16 6.32
N LYS A 62 23.11 -11.35 7.56
CA LYS A 62 23.80 -10.92 8.78
C LYS A 62 25.18 -11.57 8.95
N ALA A 63 25.38 -12.79 8.44
CA ALA A 63 26.67 -13.47 8.47
C ALA A 63 27.73 -12.82 7.56
N VAL A 64 27.32 -12.22 6.44
CA VAL A 64 28.22 -11.53 5.49
C VAL A 64 28.22 -10.00 5.64
N ALA A 65 27.19 -9.46 6.30
CA ALA A 65 27.03 -8.04 6.61
C ALA A 65 26.62 -7.88 8.10
N PRO A 66 27.59 -7.94 9.04
CA PRO A 66 27.31 -7.91 10.48
C PRO A 66 26.58 -6.66 10.97
N GLU A 67 26.74 -5.52 10.30
CA GLU A 67 26.06 -4.26 10.63
C GLU A 67 24.65 -4.16 10.03
N CYS A 68 24.25 -5.09 9.16
CA CYS A 68 22.93 -5.07 8.52
C CYS A 68 21.81 -5.23 9.56
N VAL A 69 20.87 -4.30 9.59
CA VAL A 69 19.65 -4.39 10.40
C VAL A 69 18.48 -4.79 9.52
N TRP A 70 17.73 -5.80 9.95
CA TRP A 70 16.48 -6.14 9.28
C TRP A 70 15.33 -5.26 9.77
N THR A 71 14.60 -4.70 8.81
CA THR A 71 13.34 -4.00 9.07
C THR A 71 12.21 -4.65 8.30
N HIS A 72 11.07 -4.82 8.96
CA HIS A 72 9.90 -5.32 8.27
C HIS A 72 9.39 -4.27 7.27
N CYS A 73 9.08 -4.66 6.04
CA CYS A 73 8.60 -3.78 4.98
C CYS A 73 7.41 -2.95 5.45
N SER A 74 7.54 -1.62 5.41
CA SER A 74 6.54 -0.67 5.87
C SER A 74 5.20 -0.86 5.16
N ILE A 75 5.25 -1.15 3.86
CA ILE A 75 4.05 -1.40 3.04
C ILE A 75 3.34 -2.68 3.50
N HIS A 76 4.08 -3.76 3.79
CA HIS A 76 3.46 -4.97 4.33
C HIS A 76 2.87 -4.74 5.72
N ARG A 77 3.56 -3.99 6.60
CA ARG A 77 3.03 -3.62 7.93
C ARG A 77 1.73 -2.83 7.82
N GLU A 78 1.69 -1.87 6.91
CA GLU A 78 0.51 -1.07 6.65
C GLU A 78 -0.63 -1.94 6.13
N ALA A 79 -0.37 -2.83 5.17
CA ALA A 79 -1.37 -3.78 4.68
C ALA A 79 -1.92 -4.69 5.79
N LEU A 80 -1.06 -5.19 6.69
CA LEU A 80 -1.46 -5.99 7.85
C LEU A 80 -2.29 -5.19 8.86
N ALA A 81 -1.91 -3.94 9.14
CA ALA A 81 -2.68 -3.06 10.02
C ALA A 81 -4.06 -2.75 9.40
N ALA A 82 -4.09 -2.48 8.10
CA ALA A 82 -5.32 -2.19 7.36
C ALA A 82 -6.28 -3.40 7.33
N LYS A 83 -5.78 -4.64 7.38
CA LYS A 83 -6.62 -5.85 7.53
C LYS A 83 -7.35 -5.92 8.88
N LYS A 84 -6.87 -5.19 9.90
CA LYS A 84 -7.49 -5.13 11.23
C LYS A 84 -8.37 -3.89 11.41
N MET A 85 -8.70 -3.17 10.33
CA MET A 85 -9.61 -2.04 10.44
C MET A 85 -11.01 -2.49 10.87
N PRO A 86 -11.73 -1.64 11.64
CA PRO A 86 -13.13 -1.86 11.94
C PRO A 86 -13.96 -2.19 10.69
N LEU A 87 -14.94 -3.08 10.85
CA LEU A 87 -15.86 -3.46 9.76
C LEU A 87 -16.50 -2.24 9.07
N PRO A 88 -17.01 -1.21 9.79
CA PRO A 88 -17.62 -0.07 9.13
C PRO A 88 -16.68 0.65 8.16
N LEU A 89 -15.41 0.84 8.54
CA LEU A 89 -14.42 1.48 7.67
C LEU A 89 -14.07 0.60 6.46
N THR A 90 -14.07 -0.72 6.64
CA THR A 90 -13.80 -1.67 5.56
C THR A 90 -14.94 -1.68 4.54
N GLU A 91 -16.19 -1.67 4.99
CA GLU A 91 -17.38 -1.59 4.14
C GLU A 91 -17.44 -0.28 3.37
N THR A 92 -17.27 0.87 4.06
CA THR A 92 -17.22 2.19 3.43
C THR A 92 -16.17 2.23 2.32
N LEU A 93 -14.97 1.67 2.56
CA LEU A 93 -13.94 1.58 1.54
C LEU A 93 -14.31 0.68 0.36
N GLN A 94 -14.99 -0.44 0.59
CA GLN A 94 -15.41 -1.36 -0.48
C GLN A 94 -16.48 -0.74 -1.38
N GLU A 95 -17.45 -0.05 -0.78
CA GLU A 95 -18.45 0.70 -1.53
C GLU A 95 -17.79 1.82 -2.33
N TRP A 96 -16.81 2.47 -1.73
CA TRP A 96 -16.05 3.53 -2.37
C TRP A 96 -15.27 3.10 -3.61
N VAL A 97 -14.73 1.87 -3.62
CA VAL A 97 -14.07 1.32 -4.82
C VAL A 97 -15.03 1.28 -6.01
N LYS A 98 -16.35 1.19 -5.76
CA LYS A 98 -17.37 1.21 -6.82
C LYS A 98 -17.65 2.62 -7.34
N PHE A 99 -17.27 3.66 -6.60
CA PHE A 99 -17.40 5.05 -7.07
C PHE A 99 -16.48 5.27 -8.26
N LYS A 100 -17.05 5.76 -9.37
CA LYS A 100 -16.29 6.08 -10.57
C LYS A 100 -16.06 7.57 -10.63
N ASN A 101 -14.79 7.98 -10.61
CA ASN A 101 -14.43 9.35 -10.99
C ASN A 101 -15.02 9.64 -12.36
N SER A 102 -15.83 10.69 -12.45
CA SER A 102 -16.48 11.13 -13.68
C SER A 102 -16.07 12.57 -13.98
N ARG A 103 -16.19 12.99 -15.24
CA ARG A 103 -15.95 14.40 -15.61
C ARG A 103 -16.89 15.36 -14.88
N ILE A 104 -18.10 14.90 -14.57
CA ILE A 104 -19.12 15.66 -13.84
C ILE A 104 -18.67 15.89 -12.39
N PHE A 105 -18.21 14.84 -11.71
CA PHE A 105 -17.70 14.96 -10.34
C PHE A 105 -16.51 15.92 -10.25
N SER A 106 -15.59 15.85 -11.23
CA SER A 106 -14.43 16.75 -11.26
C SER A 106 -14.80 18.21 -11.51
N ALA A 107 -15.77 18.47 -12.38
CA ALA A 107 -16.30 19.82 -12.58
C ALA A 107 -16.95 20.35 -11.30
N LEU A 108 -17.75 19.52 -10.61
CA LEU A 108 -18.34 19.87 -9.31
C LEU A 108 -17.26 20.23 -8.27
N CYS A 109 -16.21 19.42 -8.13
CA CYS A 109 -15.10 19.72 -7.23
C CYS A 109 -14.40 21.05 -7.57
N GLN A 110 -14.21 21.34 -8.87
CA GLN A 110 -13.63 22.63 -9.30
C GLN A 110 -14.54 23.82 -8.96
N GLU A 111 -15.85 23.69 -9.21
CA GLU A 111 -16.84 24.73 -8.88
C GLU A 111 -16.94 24.99 -7.37
N MET A 112 -16.80 23.93 -6.56
CA MET A 112 -16.78 24.02 -5.09
C MET A 112 -15.43 24.48 -4.53
N GLY A 113 -14.42 24.69 -5.39
CA GLY A 113 -13.10 25.16 -4.98
C GLY A 113 -12.27 24.13 -4.22
N SER A 114 -12.56 22.85 -4.41
CA SER A 114 -11.88 21.75 -3.70
C SER A 114 -10.42 21.62 -4.14
N TYR A 115 -9.54 21.30 -3.20
CA TYR A 115 -8.12 21.04 -3.51
C TYR A 115 -7.91 19.79 -4.39
N HIS A 116 -8.89 18.90 -4.43
CA HIS A 116 -8.84 17.64 -5.15
C HIS A 116 -10.06 17.50 -6.07
N GLU A 117 -9.82 17.09 -7.32
CA GLU A 117 -10.89 16.94 -8.33
C GLU A 117 -11.28 15.48 -8.58
N HIS A 118 -10.55 14.57 -7.95
CA HIS A 118 -10.70 13.14 -8.10
C HIS A 118 -10.40 12.42 -6.80
N LEU A 119 -11.11 11.32 -6.62
CA LEU A 119 -10.94 10.39 -5.53
C LEU A 119 -9.83 9.41 -5.89
N LEU A 120 -9.15 8.87 -4.89
CA LEU A 120 -8.16 7.83 -5.13
C LEU A 120 -8.88 6.48 -5.30
N LEU A 121 -8.61 5.80 -6.42
CA LEU A 121 -9.10 4.45 -6.64
C LEU A 121 -8.27 3.46 -5.82
N HIS A 122 -8.94 2.64 -5.02
CA HIS A 122 -8.30 1.54 -4.31
C HIS A 122 -7.97 0.41 -5.29
N CYS A 123 -6.74 -0.07 -5.26
CA CYS A 123 -6.32 -1.29 -5.96
C CYS A 123 -5.59 -2.16 -4.94
N GLU A 124 -6.06 -3.39 -4.72
CA GLU A 124 -5.44 -4.33 -3.76
C GLU A 124 -3.97 -4.63 -4.08
N VAL A 125 -3.57 -4.40 -5.34
CA VAL A 125 -2.25 -4.74 -5.88
C VAL A 125 -1.28 -3.54 -5.93
N ARG A 126 -1.79 -2.30 -5.91
CA ARG A 126 -0.96 -1.07 -5.92
C ARG A 126 -1.00 -0.42 -4.55
N TRP A 127 0.18 -0.10 -4.03
CA TRP A 127 0.48 0.36 -2.68
C TRP A 127 -0.13 1.71 -2.24
N LEU A 128 -1.18 2.18 -2.91
CA LEU A 128 -1.95 3.31 -2.40
C LEU A 128 -2.64 2.84 -1.12
N SER A 129 -2.14 3.32 0.01
CA SER A 129 -2.67 2.90 1.30
C SER A 129 -4.15 3.20 1.41
N ARG A 130 -4.89 2.29 2.06
CA ARG A 130 -6.29 2.53 2.44
C ARG A 130 -6.45 3.84 3.22
N GLY A 131 -5.41 4.26 3.95
CA GLY A 131 -5.33 5.55 4.62
C GLY A 131 -5.39 6.75 3.66
N ASN A 132 -4.65 6.73 2.56
CA ASN A 132 -4.70 7.82 1.57
C ASN A 132 -6.08 7.91 0.90
N VAL A 133 -6.70 6.77 0.61
CA VAL A 133 -8.06 6.72 0.05
C VAL A 133 -9.07 7.32 1.04
N LEU A 134 -9.03 6.89 2.31
CA LEU A 134 -9.88 7.44 3.37
C LEU A 134 -9.67 8.94 3.57
N LYS A 135 -8.41 9.39 3.62
CA LYS A 135 -8.07 10.81 3.75
C LYS A 135 -8.69 11.63 2.62
N ARG A 136 -8.50 11.20 1.37
CA ARG A 136 -9.08 11.87 0.19
C ARG A 136 -10.61 11.92 0.24
N LEU A 137 -11.24 10.84 0.68
CA LEU A 137 -12.69 10.77 0.83
C LEU A 137 -13.20 11.75 1.90
N ILE A 138 -12.49 11.87 3.02
CA ILE A 138 -12.82 12.85 4.07
C ILE A 138 -12.63 14.28 3.57
N GLU A 139 -11.55 14.55 2.83
CA GLU A 139 -11.27 15.87 2.23
C GLU A 139 -12.34 16.30 1.21
N LEU A 140 -12.98 15.34 0.53
CA LEU A 140 -14.02 15.57 -0.47
C LEU A 140 -15.44 15.19 -0.01
N LYS A 141 -15.66 15.04 1.30
CA LYS A 141 -16.92 14.51 1.83
C LYS A 141 -18.14 15.33 1.42
N THR A 142 -17.97 16.66 1.27
CA THR A 142 -19.06 17.59 0.95
C THR A 142 -19.45 17.47 -0.52
N GLU A 143 -18.47 17.48 -1.40
CA GLU A 143 -18.61 17.33 -2.85
C GLU A 143 -19.24 15.98 -3.19
N VAL A 144 -18.81 14.94 -2.47
CA VAL A 144 -19.37 13.59 -2.61
C VAL A 144 -20.83 13.55 -2.17
N ALA A 145 -21.18 14.20 -1.07
CA ALA A 145 -22.56 14.27 -0.62
C ALA A 145 -23.46 14.98 -1.65
N VAL A 146 -23.03 16.13 -2.16
CA VAL A 146 -23.75 16.88 -3.21
C VAL A 146 -23.88 16.05 -4.49
N PHE A 147 -22.78 15.44 -4.95
CA PHE A 147 -22.79 14.62 -6.16
C PHE A 147 -23.77 13.45 -6.07
N LEU A 148 -23.85 12.78 -4.91
CA LEU A 148 -24.77 11.67 -4.67
C LEU A 148 -26.23 12.11 -4.56
N GLU A 149 -26.49 13.34 -4.11
CA GLU A 149 -27.84 13.93 -4.10
C GLU A 149 -28.34 14.24 -5.51
N GLU A 150 -27.48 14.78 -6.37
CA GLU A 150 -27.81 15.13 -7.75
C GLU A 150 -27.82 13.92 -8.70
N ASN A 151 -27.00 12.90 -8.39
CA ASN A 151 -26.85 11.69 -9.19
C ASN A 151 -27.05 10.44 -8.31
N PRO A 152 -28.28 10.19 -7.83
CA PRO A 152 -28.54 9.06 -6.95
C PRO A 152 -28.22 7.74 -7.67
N PRO A 153 -27.28 6.91 -7.17
CA PRO A 153 -27.09 5.56 -7.69
C PRO A 153 -28.39 4.77 -7.65
N THR A 154 -28.56 3.86 -8.60
CA THR A 154 -29.75 2.98 -8.73
C THR A 154 -30.01 2.09 -7.50
N ALA A 155 -29.03 1.95 -6.59
CA ALA A 155 -29.18 1.28 -5.30
C ALA A 155 -29.30 2.33 -4.16
N ARG A 156 -30.53 2.58 -3.69
CA ARG A 156 -30.85 3.53 -2.61
C ARG A 156 -30.18 3.20 -1.26
N ASP A 157 -29.85 1.93 -1.02
CA ASP A 157 -29.35 1.46 0.27
C ASP A 157 -27.92 1.95 0.57
N VAL A 158 -27.09 2.15 -0.46
CA VAL A 158 -25.67 2.54 -0.35
C VAL A 158 -25.51 4.03 0.03
N ILE A 159 -26.41 4.89 -0.43
CA ILE A 159 -26.36 6.34 -0.12
C ILE A 159 -26.72 6.57 1.35
N PHE A 160 -27.74 5.86 1.85
CA PHE A 160 -28.26 6.07 3.20
C PHE A 160 -27.22 5.72 4.26
N GLU A 161 -26.53 4.58 4.13
CA GLU A 161 -25.47 4.20 5.06
C GLU A 161 -24.25 5.13 5.00
N LEU A 162 -23.79 5.53 3.81
CA LEU A 162 -22.63 6.43 3.69
C LEU A 162 -22.95 7.85 4.20
N LYS A 163 -24.12 8.40 3.85
CA LYS A 163 -24.54 9.75 4.26
C LYS A 163 -24.70 9.88 5.78
N ASP A 164 -25.17 8.82 6.45
CA ASP A 164 -25.27 8.79 7.90
C ASP A 164 -23.90 8.60 8.55
N ARG A 165 -23.05 7.69 8.02
CA ARG A 165 -21.67 7.50 8.51
C ARG A 165 -20.81 8.76 8.46
N PHE A 166 -21.04 9.69 7.51
CA PHE A 166 -20.27 10.93 7.41
C PHE A 166 -20.84 12.12 8.19
N ARG A 167 -22.11 12.08 8.60
CA ARG A 167 -22.70 13.10 9.49
C ARG A 167 -22.21 12.95 10.94
N ASP A 168 -21.81 11.75 11.32
CA ASP A 168 -21.40 11.42 12.70
C ASP A 168 -19.89 11.52 12.97
N ILE A 169 -19.06 11.78 11.95
CA ILE A 169 -17.61 11.97 12.11
C ILE A 169 -17.35 13.46 12.40
N ASN A 170 -17.44 13.81 13.69
CA ASN A 170 -16.96 15.09 14.26
C ASN A 170 -15.46 15.03 14.58
#